data_AF-A0AAQ1RUS1-F1
#
_entry.id   AF-A0AAQ1RUS1-F1
#
_cell.length_a   1.000
_cell.length_b   1.000
_cell.length_c   1.000
_cell.angle_alpha   90.00
_cell.angle_beta   90.00
_cell.angle_gamma   90.00
#
_symmetry.space_group_name_H-M   'P 1'
#
loop_
_entity.id
_entity.type
_entity.pdbx_description
1 polymer ?
#
loop_
_entity_poly.entity_id
_entity_poly.type
_entity_poly.pdbx_seq_one_letter_code
_entity_poly.pdbx_strand_id
1 'polypeptide(L)'
;MQPVTDDIHYTEGFADPSPWPDLEIGAPNSRWASLLAEDYAGADGELTASLQYIYHHAAAKDCPDISRALEKISIVEMMHMEKLAGAIRALGGDPTYSAGGRPWCAAEVRYGGSLGEYLHADLAGEYAAIRNYRRHIAQIGDEGV
;
A
#
# COMPACT_ATOMS: atom_id res chain seq x y z
N MET A 1 -19.26 18.66 2.62
CA MET A 1 -18.04 17.81 2.70
C MET A 1 -17.66 17.76 4.17
N GLN A 2 -17.76 16.60 4.81
CA GLN A 2 -17.40 16.46 6.22
C GLN A 2 -15.87 16.45 6.37
N PRO A 3 -15.32 16.94 7.49
CA PRO A 3 -13.88 16.86 7.76
C PRO A 3 -13.41 15.40 7.85
N VAL A 4 -12.23 15.08 7.32
CA VAL A 4 -11.56 13.76 7.43
C VAL A 4 -10.96 13.58 8.85
N THR A 5 -11.68 14.00 9.89
CA THR A 5 -11.24 13.91 11.29
C THR A 5 -11.83 12.71 12.01
N ASP A 6 -12.81 12.05 11.40
CA ASP A 6 -13.53 10.90 11.98
C ASP A 6 -13.09 9.55 11.37
N ASP A 7 -12.04 9.54 10.53
CA ASP A 7 -11.41 8.30 10.08
C ASP A 7 -10.55 7.72 11.22
N ILE A 8 -10.85 6.49 11.63
CA ILE A 8 -10.13 5.77 12.70
C ILE A 8 -8.63 5.59 12.38
N HIS A 9 -8.24 5.81 11.13
CA HIS A 9 -6.88 5.70 10.64
C HIS A 9 -6.16 7.05 10.44
N TYR A 10 -6.71 8.16 10.92
CA TYR A 10 -6.09 9.49 10.78
C TYR A 10 -4.64 9.54 11.32
N THR A 11 -3.68 9.71 10.41
CA THR A 11 -2.24 9.84 10.68
C THR A 11 -1.79 11.29 10.47
N GLU A 12 -2.21 12.20 11.35
CA GLU A 12 -1.89 13.63 11.28
C GLU A 12 -0.41 13.90 10.88
N GLY A 13 -0.21 14.50 9.70
CA GLY A 13 1.11 14.87 9.17
C GLY A 13 1.87 13.79 8.39
N PHE A 14 1.32 12.58 8.23
CA PHE A 14 1.97 11.46 7.51
C PHE A 14 1.15 10.90 6.34
N ALA A 15 -0.09 11.37 6.17
CA ALA A 15 -0.94 11.11 5.01
C ALA A 15 -1.41 12.41 4.37
N ASP A 16 -1.76 12.34 3.07
CA ASP A 16 -2.50 13.41 2.41
C ASP A 16 -3.89 13.52 3.06
N PRO A 17 -4.31 14.72 3.51
CA PRO A 17 -5.60 14.90 4.19
C PRO A 17 -6.80 14.93 3.23
N SER A 18 -6.56 14.87 1.91
CA SER A 18 -7.61 14.83 0.91
C SER A 18 -8.45 13.56 1.10
N PRO A 19 -9.78 13.63 0.95
CA PRO A 19 -10.59 12.43 1.01
C PRO A 19 -10.25 11.49 -0.14
N TRP A 20 -10.39 10.20 0.13
CA TRP A 20 -10.34 9.18 -0.90
C TRP A 20 -11.46 9.41 -1.93
N PRO A 21 -11.19 9.22 -3.23
CA PRO A 21 -12.23 9.24 -4.25
C PRO A 21 -13.22 8.09 -4.02
N ASP A 22 -14.47 8.31 -4.41
CA ASP A 22 -15.49 7.26 -4.41
C ASP A 22 -15.19 6.24 -5.52
N LEU A 23 -15.40 4.96 -5.24
CA LEU A 23 -15.29 3.89 -6.24
C LEU A 23 -16.56 3.83 -7.08
N GLU A 24 -16.44 4.11 -8.38
CA GLU A 24 -17.55 4.14 -9.34
C GLU A 24 -17.38 3.07 -10.42
N ILE A 25 -17.27 1.81 -10.00
CA ILE A 25 -16.99 0.70 -10.91
C ILE A 25 -18.20 0.39 -11.79
N GLY A 26 -18.05 0.57 -13.11
CA GLY A 26 -19.14 0.34 -14.06
C GLY A 26 -19.56 -1.13 -14.20
N ALA A 27 -18.60 -2.06 -14.11
CA ALA A 27 -18.84 -3.49 -14.12
C ALA A 27 -17.66 -4.30 -13.53
N PRO A 28 -17.89 -5.51 -12.99
CA PRO A 28 -16.82 -6.41 -12.57
C PRO A 28 -15.81 -6.69 -13.70
N ASN A 29 -14.53 -6.72 -13.36
CA ASN A 29 -13.45 -6.99 -14.31
C ASN A 29 -12.29 -7.73 -13.63
N SER A 30 -12.20 -9.04 -13.86
CA SER A 30 -11.20 -9.90 -13.24
C SER A 30 -9.75 -9.55 -13.63
N ARG A 31 -9.55 -8.98 -14.83
CA ARG A 31 -8.22 -8.53 -15.25
C ARG A 31 -7.77 -7.35 -14.40
N TRP A 32 -8.64 -6.36 -14.18
CA TRP A 32 -8.33 -5.21 -13.34
C TRP A 32 -8.19 -5.61 -11.87
N ALA A 33 -9.04 -6.51 -11.38
CA ALA A 33 -8.88 -7.06 -10.03
C ALA A 33 -7.51 -7.72 -9.85
N SER A 34 -7.00 -8.41 -10.88
CA SER A 34 -5.67 -9.01 -10.84
C SER A 34 -4.53 -7.99 -10.86
N LEU A 35 -4.71 -6.83 -11.50
CA LEU A 35 -3.71 -5.75 -11.46
C LEU A 35 -3.67 -5.13 -10.06
N LEU A 36 -4.84 -4.83 -9.48
CA LEU A 36 -4.94 -4.30 -8.12
C LEU A 36 -4.47 -5.32 -7.07
N ALA A 37 -4.62 -6.63 -7.31
CA ALA A 37 -4.05 -7.66 -6.44
C ALA A 37 -2.52 -7.61 -6.41
N GLU A 38 -1.86 -7.19 -7.50
CA GLU A 38 -0.41 -6.96 -7.53
C GLU A 38 -0.02 -5.72 -6.73
N ASP A 39 -0.80 -4.64 -6.77
CA ASP A 39 -0.59 -3.47 -5.90
C ASP A 39 -0.89 -3.81 -4.42
N TYR A 40 -1.85 -4.69 -4.16
CA TYR A 40 -2.25 -5.07 -2.80
C TYR A 40 -1.25 -6.00 -2.12
N ALA A 41 -0.87 -7.09 -2.78
CA ALA A 41 -0.09 -8.19 -2.18
C ALA A 41 1.11 -8.65 -3.04
N GLY A 42 1.55 -7.82 -3.99
CA GLY A 42 2.77 -8.06 -4.75
C GLY A 42 4.05 -7.70 -3.97
N ALA A 43 5.20 -8.06 -4.56
CA ALA A 43 6.52 -7.78 -4.01
C ALA A 43 6.79 -6.27 -3.80
N ASP A 44 6.25 -5.44 -4.69
CA ASP A 44 6.35 -3.98 -4.61
C ASP A 44 4.98 -3.35 -4.20
N GLY A 45 4.11 -4.12 -3.56
CA GLY A 45 2.76 -3.72 -3.16
C GLY A 45 2.62 -3.35 -1.68
N GLU A 46 1.43 -2.92 -1.30
CA GLU A 46 1.10 -2.31 0.00
C GLU A 46 1.29 -3.26 1.19
N LEU A 47 1.03 -4.56 1.02
CA LEU A 47 1.36 -5.57 2.04
C LEU A 47 2.86 -5.63 2.31
N THR A 48 3.70 -5.53 1.27
CA THR A 48 5.15 -5.54 1.45
C THR A 48 5.62 -4.25 2.12
N ALA A 49 5.12 -3.10 1.65
CA ALA A 49 5.47 -1.80 2.21
C ALA A 49 5.09 -1.70 3.70
N SER A 50 3.84 -2.03 4.06
CA SER A 50 3.37 -2.01 5.45
C SER A 50 4.23 -2.88 6.39
N LEU A 51 4.56 -4.10 5.96
CA LEU A 51 5.38 -5.05 6.73
C LEU A 51 6.87 -4.68 6.76
N GLN A 52 7.38 -4.00 5.73
CA GLN A 52 8.73 -3.49 5.72
C GLN A 52 8.87 -2.31 6.69
N TYR A 53 7.96 -1.33 6.61
CA TYR A 53 7.95 -0.18 7.50
C TYR A 53 7.81 -0.55 8.97
N ILE A 54 6.94 -1.52 9.32
CA ILE A 54 6.81 -1.96 10.72
C ILE A 54 8.07 -2.66 11.24
N TYR A 55 8.77 -3.40 10.37
CA TYR A 55 10.07 -3.98 10.71
C TYR A 55 11.12 -2.88 10.93
N HIS A 56 11.24 -1.94 10.01
CA HIS A 56 12.20 -0.83 10.14
C HIS A 56 11.89 0.07 11.34
N HIS A 57 10.62 0.29 11.67
CA HIS A 57 10.20 0.96 12.91
C HIS A 57 10.80 0.27 14.16
N ALA A 58 10.72 -1.06 14.21
CA ALA A 58 11.26 -1.85 15.30
C ALA A 58 12.80 -1.86 15.32
N ALA A 59 13.44 -1.83 14.16
CA ALA A 59 14.89 -1.81 14.03
C ALA A 59 15.52 -0.42 14.28
N ALA A 60 14.77 0.66 14.06
CA ALA A 60 15.24 2.05 14.20
C ALA A 60 14.92 2.67 15.57
N LYS A 61 14.71 1.87 16.63
CA LYS A 61 14.29 2.36 17.97
C LYS A 61 15.26 3.37 18.60
N ASP A 62 16.54 3.31 18.26
CA ASP A 62 17.55 4.28 18.71
C ASP A 62 17.43 5.66 18.06
N CYS A 63 16.53 5.81 17.07
CA CYS A 63 16.19 7.06 16.40
C CYS A 63 14.68 7.33 16.54
N PRO A 64 14.21 7.87 17.68
CA PRO A 64 12.79 7.91 18.03
C PRO A 64 11.89 8.60 17.01
N ASP A 65 12.34 9.71 16.43
CA ASP A 65 11.55 10.46 15.44
C ASP A 65 11.39 9.66 14.13
N ILE A 66 12.45 8.98 13.70
CA ILE A 66 12.42 8.13 12.50
C ILE A 66 11.57 6.89 12.77
N SER A 67 11.77 6.21 13.90
CA SER A 67 10.94 5.07 14.32
C SER A 67 9.46 5.45 14.30
N ARG A 68 9.10 6.59 14.90
CA ARG A 68 7.72 7.09 14.89
C ARG A 68 7.20 7.35 13.47
N ALA A 69 7.99 7.97 12.60
CA ALA A 69 7.59 8.22 11.23
C ALA A 69 7.29 6.91 10.47
N LEU A 70 8.19 5.91 10.59
CA LEU A 70 8.03 4.60 9.94
C LEU A 70 6.77 3.86 10.42
N GLU A 71 6.43 3.93 11.71
CA GLU A 71 5.17 3.39 12.22
C GLU A 71 3.95 4.06 11.59
N LYS A 72 3.98 5.39 11.50
CA LYS A 72 2.86 6.15 10.92
C LYS A 72 2.71 5.87 9.43
N ILE A 73 3.80 5.74 8.68
CA ILE A 73 3.77 5.35 7.27
C ILE A 73 3.23 3.93 7.11
N SER A 74 3.67 2.96 7.95
CA SER A 74 3.12 1.60 7.93
C SER A 74 1.59 1.57 8.09
N ILE A 75 1.03 2.44 8.93
CA ILE A 75 -0.43 2.59 9.09
C ILE A 75 -1.09 3.14 7.82
N VAL A 76 -0.44 4.10 7.13
CA VAL A 76 -0.94 4.63 5.85
C VAL A 76 -0.97 3.53 4.79
N GLU A 77 0.06 2.71 4.67
CA GLU A 77 0.04 1.59 3.71
C GLU A 77 -1.05 0.56 4.04
N MET A 78 -1.36 0.33 5.32
CA MET A 78 -2.50 -0.49 5.72
C MET A 78 -3.85 0.13 5.30
N MET A 79 -3.95 1.46 5.25
CA MET A 79 -5.14 2.13 4.68
C MET A 79 -5.21 1.94 3.16
N HIS A 80 -4.09 2.04 2.44
CA HIS A 80 -4.04 1.76 1.01
C HIS A 80 -4.51 0.33 0.72
N MET A 81 -4.06 -0.65 1.53
CA MET A 81 -4.55 -2.02 1.47
C MET A 81 -6.07 -2.12 1.62
N GLU A 82 -6.67 -1.40 2.56
CA GLU A 82 -8.13 -1.40 2.74
C GLU A 82 -8.84 -0.89 1.48
N LYS A 83 -8.35 0.20 0.88
CA LYS A 83 -8.94 0.78 -0.34
C LYS A 83 -8.81 -0.17 -1.54
N LEU A 84 -7.63 -0.75 -1.73
CA LEU A 84 -7.40 -1.77 -2.75
C LEU A 84 -8.29 -3.00 -2.55
N ALA A 85 -8.45 -3.46 -1.31
CA ALA A 85 -9.32 -4.60 -1.01
C ALA A 85 -10.79 -4.29 -1.38
N GLY A 86 -11.27 -3.08 -1.10
CA GLY A 86 -12.59 -2.61 -1.55
C GLY A 86 -12.74 -2.61 -3.07
N ALA A 87 -11.76 -2.06 -3.78
CA ALA A 87 -11.75 -2.03 -5.25
C ALA A 87 -11.69 -3.43 -5.87
N ILE A 88 -10.82 -4.31 -5.35
CA ILE A 88 -10.71 -5.72 -5.78
C ILE A 88 -12.05 -6.44 -5.62
N ARG A 89 -12.72 -6.27 -4.46
CA ARG A 89 -14.04 -6.85 -4.19
C ARG A 89 -15.09 -6.34 -5.18
N ALA A 90 -15.13 -5.03 -5.42
CA ALA A 90 -16.08 -4.40 -6.35
C ALA A 90 -15.86 -4.85 -7.80
N LEU A 91 -14.62 -5.16 -8.19
CA LEU A 91 -14.28 -5.77 -9.48
C LEU A 91 -14.58 -7.27 -9.58
N GLY A 92 -15.09 -7.89 -8.50
CA GLY A 92 -15.42 -9.31 -8.43
C GLY A 92 -14.26 -10.23 -8.06
N GLY A 93 -13.15 -9.68 -7.56
CA GLY A 93 -12.00 -10.42 -7.05
C GLY A 93 -12.08 -10.74 -5.54
N ASP A 94 -11.09 -11.49 -5.06
CA ASP A 94 -10.89 -11.77 -3.64
C ASP A 94 -9.50 -11.26 -3.22
N PRO A 95 -9.40 -10.28 -2.29
CA PRO A 95 -8.14 -9.68 -1.86
C PRO A 95 -7.38 -10.62 -0.91
N THR A 96 -7.03 -11.80 -1.42
CA THR A 96 -6.11 -12.72 -0.76
C THR A 96 -4.71 -12.12 -0.73
N TYR A 97 -3.88 -12.56 0.21
CA TYR A 97 -2.46 -12.19 0.23
C TYR A 97 -1.68 -12.98 -0.84
N SER A 98 -2.09 -12.81 -2.09
CA SER A 98 -1.47 -13.40 -3.27
C SER A 98 -1.63 -12.48 -4.47
N ALA A 99 -0.61 -12.45 -5.32
CA ALA A 99 -0.57 -11.68 -6.55
C ALA A 99 -0.10 -12.58 -7.70
N GLY A 100 -0.77 -12.51 -8.86
CA GLY A 100 -0.40 -13.33 -10.02
C GLY A 100 -0.39 -14.84 -9.75
N GLY A 101 -1.24 -15.32 -8.83
CA GLY A 101 -1.31 -16.72 -8.42
C GLY A 101 -0.20 -17.18 -7.48
N ARG A 102 0.63 -16.27 -6.97
CA ARG A 102 1.68 -16.58 -5.97
C ARG A 102 1.29 -16.01 -4.60
N PRO A 103 1.19 -16.83 -3.55
CA PRO A 103 1.06 -16.33 -2.19
C PRO A 103 2.23 -15.41 -1.85
N TRP A 104 1.91 -14.30 -1.19
CA TRP A 104 2.93 -13.42 -0.61
C TRP A 104 3.74 -14.18 0.44
N CYS A 105 5.02 -13.85 0.57
CA CYS A 105 5.88 -14.46 1.58
C CYS A 105 6.85 -13.45 2.19
N ALA A 106 7.37 -13.75 3.37
CA ALA A 106 8.28 -12.86 4.09
C ALA A 106 9.58 -12.53 3.32
N ALA A 107 9.91 -13.29 2.26
CA ALA A 107 11.07 -12.99 1.42
C ALA A 107 10.93 -11.71 0.59
N GLU A 108 9.71 -11.16 0.45
CA GLU A 108 9.50 -9.88 -0.23
C GLU A 108 10.02 -8.68 0.59
N VAL A 109 10.14 -8.83 1.92
CA VAL A 109 10.56 -7.75 2.82
C VAL A 109 12.08 -7.56 2.75
N ARG A 110 12.52 -6.31 2.56
CA ARG A 110 13.94 -5.95 2.53
C ARG A 110 14.42 -5.52 3.91
N TYR A 111 14.88 -6.49 4.70
CA TYR A 111 15.23 -6.26 6.11
C TYR A 111 16.44 -5.33 6.35
N GLY A 112 17.43 -5.26 5.43
CA GLY A 112 18.64 -4.44 5.63
C GLY A 112 19.45 -4.76 6.90
N GLY A 113 20.37 -3.89 7.30
CA GLY A 113 21.16 -4.03 8.53
C GLY A 113 21.53 -2.73 9.25
N SER A 114 21.15 -1.57 8.69
CA SER A 114 21.46 -0.26 9.23
C SER A 114 20.38 0.75 8.89
N LEU A 115 20.29 1.85 9.66
CA LEU A 115 19.32 2.92 9.42
C LEU A 115 19.34 3.43 7.97
N GLY A 116 20.54 3.60 7.41
CA GLY A 116 20.69 4.04 6.02
C GLY A 116 20.10 3.04 5.04
N GLU A 117 20.34 1.74 5.24
CA GLU A 117 19.78 0.69 4.37
C GLU A 117 18.26 0.59 4.49
N TYR A 118 17.70 0.74 5.69
CA TYR A 118 16.25 0.76 5.92
C TYR A 118 15.58 1.85 5.08
N LEU A 119 16.04 3.09 5.24
CA LEU A 119 15.46 4.24 4.53
C LEU A 119 15.66 4.16 3.01
N HIS A 120 16.78 3.61 2.53
CA HIS A 120 16.98 3.38 1.10
C HIS A 120 16.05 2.28 0.56
N ALA A 121 15.83 1.21 1.33
CA ALA A 121 14.92 0.14 0.94
C ALA A 121 13.47 0.63 0.88
N ASP A 122 13.05 1.44 1.85
CA ASP A 122 11.73 2.08 1.90
C ASP A 122 11.52 3.00 0.69
N LEU A 123 12.43 3.94 0.45
CA LEU A 123 12.38 4.84 -0.70
C LEU A 123 12.37 4.08 -2.04
N ALA A 124 13.16 3.01 -2.15
CA ALA A 124 13.16 2.17 -3.35
C ALA A 124 11.84 1.43 -3.56
N GLY A 125 11.20 0.99 -2.47
CA GLY A 125 9.86 0.41 -2.45
C GLY A 125 8.82 1.40 -2.97
N GLU A 126 8.80 2.63 -2.46
CA GLU A 126 7.90 3.70 -2.92
C GLU A 126 8.03 3.97 -4.42
N TYR A 127 9.27 4.10 -4.91
CA TYR A 127 9.49 4.29 -6.34
C TYR A 127 9.04 3.08 -7.17
N ALA A 128 9.06 1.87 -6.62
CA ALA A 128 8.55 0.68 -7.28
C ALA A 128 7.01 0.67 -7.32
N ALA A 129 6.37 0.93 -6.18
CA ALA A 129 4.91 1.08 -6.09
C ALA A 129 4.39 2.15 -7.06
N ILE A 130 5.00 3.35 -7.09
CA ILE A 130 4.63 4.43 -8.03
C ILE A 130 4.74 3.98 -9.49
N ARG A 131 5.79 3.23 -9.85
CA ARG A 131 5.92 2.69 -11.21
C ARG A 131 4.82 1.67 -11.51
N ASN A 132 4.47 0.83 -10.53
CA ASN A 132 3.45 -0.19 -10.68
C ASN A 132 2.07 0.44 -10.87
N TYR A 133 1.69 1.38 -10.00
CA TYR A 133 0.47 2.16 -10.13
C TYR A 133 0.36 2.84 -11.48
N ARG A 134 1.40 3.55 -11.94
CA ARG A 134 1.39 4.20 -13.26
C ARG A 134 1.18 3.20 -14.40
N ARG A 135 1.77 2.01 -14.30
CA ARG A 135 1.60 0.93 -15.28
C ARG A 135 0.18 0.36 -15.26
N HIS A 136 -0.45 0.26 -14.10
CA HIS A 136 -1.81 -0.27 -13.94
C HIS A 136 -2.87 0.75 -14.35
N ILE A 137 -2.69 2.02 -13.97
CA ILE A 137 -3.53 3.14 -14.43
C ILE A 137 -3.58 3.17 -15.96
N ALA A 138 -2.45 2.96 -16.66
CA ALA A 138 -2.43 2.90 -18.12
C ALA A 138 -3.16 1.68 -18.74
N GLN A 139 -3.53 0.68 -17.95
CA GLN A 139 -4.20 -0.55 -18.39
C GLN A 139 -5.66 -0.66 -17.92
N ILE A 140 -6.04 0.16 -16.95
CA ILE A 140 -7.39 0.30 -16.42
C ILE A 140 -8.08 1.38 -17.25
N GLY A 141 -9.19 1.01 -17.89
CA GLY A 141 -9.90 1.87 -18.84
C GLY A 141 -11.18 2.47 -18.29
N ASP A 142 -11.39 2.37 -16.98
CA ASP A 142 -12.54 2.91 -16.24
C ASP A 142 -12.01 3.97 -15.28
N GLU A 143 -12.53 5.20 -15.38
CA GLU A 143 -12.11 6.32 -14.54
C GLU A 143 -12.56 6.17 -13.07
N GLY A 144 -13.56 5.31 -12.81
CA GLY A 144 -14.08 5.03 -11.47
C GLY A 144 -13.31 3.95 -10.70
N VAL A 145 -12.24 3.40 -11.29
CA VAL A 145 -11.33 2.38 -10.72
C VAL A 145 -9.97 3.01 -10.47
#